data_AF-A0A1I1GBS0-F1
#
_entry.id   AF-A0A1I1GBS0-F1
#
_cell.length_a   1.000
_cell.length_b   1.000
_cell.length_c   1.000
_cell.angle_alpha   90.00
_cell.angle_beta   90.00
_cell.angle_gamma   90.00
#
_symmetry.space_group_name_H-M   'P 1'
#
loop_
_entity.id
_entity.type
_entity.pdbx_description
1 polymer ?
#
loop_
_entity_poly.entity_id
_entity_poly.type
_entity_poly.pdbx_seq_one_letter_code
_entity_poly.pdbx_strand_id
1 'polypeptide(L)' 'MTPTGYRGGPRCPECNITLSWPVRTLDHHELRCPNGHYICTMQEFRQAAYELAMAEEVQLHRIGMTRKAG' A
#
# COMPACT_ATOMS: atom_id res chain seq x y z
N MET A 1 14.83 13.21 18.27
CA MET A 1 14.98 13.45 16.81
C MET A 1 14.00 12.54 16.09
N THR A 2 13.00 13.14 15.45
CA THR A 2 11.94 12.45 14.69
C THR A 2 12.52 11.79 13.44
N PRO A 3 12.19 10.53 13.09
CA PRO A 3 12.48 10.01 11.75
C PRO A 3 11.43 10.55 10.79
N THR A 4 11.46 11.85 10.53
CA THR A 4 10.77 12.46 9.38
C THR A 4 11.54 12.04 8.13
N GLY A 5 11.13 10.96 7.46
CA GLY A 5 11.87 10.61 6.25
C GLY A 5 11.52 9.36 5.46
N TYR A 6 10.48 8.58 5.73
CA TYR A 6 9.97 7.66 4.69
C TYR A 6 9.13 8.46 3.67
N ARG A 7 9.76 9.41 2.97
CA ARG A 7 9.25 9.98 1.71
C ARG A 7 9.48 8.99 0.56
N GLY A 8 9.24 7.71 0.81
CA GLY A 8 9.26 6.67 -0.22
C GLY A 8 7.84 6.55 -0.75
N GLY A 9 7.41 7.49 -1.60
CA GLY A 9 6.22 7.26 -2.40
C GLY A 9 6.35 5.93 -3.17
N PRO A 10 5.24 5.31 -3.55
CA PRO A 10 5.25 4.03 -4.25
C PRO A 10 6.20 4.10 -5.45
N ARG A 11 7.00 3.05 -5.68
CA ARG A 11 8.01 3.04 -6.74
C ARG A 11 7.72 1.93 -7.74
N CYS A 12 8.08 2.18 -8.99
CA CYS A 12 8.04 1.14 -10.02
C CYS A 12 9.05 0.03 -9.68
N PRO A 13 8.67 -1.26 -9.70
CA PRO A 13 9.59 -2.36 -9.43
C PRO A 13 10.68 -2.49 -10.51
N GLU A 14 10.37 -2.12 -11.75
CA GLU A 14 11.32 -2.20 -12.88
C GLU A 14 12.31 -1.04 -12.90
N CYS A 15 11.83 0.20 -12.80
CA CYS A 15 12.68 1.39 -12.96
C CYS A 15 13.05 2.10 -11.66
N ASN A 16 12.46 1.70 -10.53
CA ASN A 16 12.63 2.36 -9.23
C ASN A 16 12.26 3.87 -9.22
N ILE A 17 11.48 4.34 -10.20
CA ILE A 17 10.98 5.71 -10.25
C ILE A 17 9.76 5.89 -9.34
N THR A 18 9.61 7.09 -8.78
CA THR A 18 8.45 7.44 -7.96
C THR A 18 7.17 7.47 -8.80
N LEU A 19 6.14 6.79 -8.31
CA LEU A 19 4.81 6.73 -8.89
C LEU A 19 3.93 7.79 -8.24
N SER A 20 3.21 8.53 -9.07
CA SER A 20 2.16 9.46 -8.64
C SER A 20 0.80 8.82 -8.93
N TRP A 21 0.11 8.38 -7.88
CA TRP A 21 -1.21 7.76 -8.05
C TRP A 21 -2.33 8.80 -8.07
N PRO A 22 -3.25 8.74 -9.04
CA PRO A 22 -4.42 9.60 -9.06
C PRO A 22 -5.42 9.21 -7.95
N VAL A 23 -6.00 10.21 -7.30
CA VAL A 23 -6.92 10.02 -6.14
C VAL A 23 -8.29 9.47 -6.56
N ARG A 24 -8.72 9.70 -7.81
CA ARG A 24 -10.06 9.37 -8.31
C ARG A 24 -10.00 8.69 -9.67
N THR A 25 -9.56 7.43 -9.68
CA THR A 25 -9.59 6.56 -10.85
C THR A 25 -10.59 5.43 -10.67
N LEU A 26 -11.13 4.96 -11.80
CA LEU A 26 -12.02 3.81 -11.86
C LEU A 26 -11.23 2.52 -11.60
N ASP A 27 -11.89 1.49 -11.09
CA ASP A 27 -11.23 0.23 -10.69
C ASP A 27 -10.55 -0.49 -11.85
N HIS A 28 -11.11 -0.41 -13.06
CA HIS A 28 -10.53 -0.98 -14.28
C HIS A 28 -9.35 -0.19 -14.84
N HIS A 29 -8.97 0.93 -14.22
CA HIS A 29 -7.84 1.73 -14.70
C HIS A 29 -6.52 1.01 -14.40
N GLU A 30 -5.75 0.77 -15.45
CA GLU A 30 -4.41 0.21 -15.33
C GLU A 30 -3.43 1.27 -14.85
N LEU A 31 -2.79 0.97 -13.73
CA LEU A 31 -1.71 1.75 -13.17
C LEU A 31 -0.41 1.39 -13.88
N ARG A 32 0.20 2.41 -14.52
CA ARG A 32 1.49 2.28 -15.19
C ARG A 32 2.46 3.34 -14.68
N CYS A 33 3.76 3.03 -14.73
CA CYS A 33 4.78 4.03 -14.43
C CYS A 33 4.94 5.03 -15.59
N PRO A 34 5.58 6.20 -15.37
CA PRO A 34 5.89 7.16 -16.44
C PRO A 34 6.65 6.60 -17.64
N ASN A 35 7.42 5.52 -17.46
CA ASN A 35 8.11 4.82 -18.55
C ASN A 35 7.24 3.78 -19.28
N GLY A 36 5.98 3.59 -18.86
CA GLY A 36 5.02 2.68 -19.50
C GLY A 36 4.96 1.26 -18.94
N HIS A 37 5.72 0.94 -17.88
CA HIS A 37 5.63 -0.39 -17.24
C HIS A 37 4.29 -0.56 -16.52
N TYR A 38 3.64 -1.69 -16.76
CA TYR A 38 2.44 -2.10 -16.04
C TYR A 38 2.78 -2.42 -14.58
N ILE A 39 1.96 -1.93 -13.65
CA ILE A 39 2.10 -2.17 -12.22
C ILE A 39 0.98 -3.09 -11.73
N CYS A 40 -0.26 -2.62 -11.84
CA CYS A 40 -1.48 -3.36 -11.50
C CYS A 40 -2.71 -2.58 -11.99
N THR A 41 -3.91 -3.06 -11.75
CA THR A 41 -5.14 -2.26 -11.84
C THR A 41 -5.40 -1.51 -10.54
N MET A 42 -6.18 -0.43 -10.61
CA MET A 42 -6.67 0.26 -9.42
C MET A 42 -7.47 -0.67 -8.49
N GLN A 43 -8.20 -1.63 -9.06
CA GLN A 43 -8.90 -2.67 -8.31
C GLN A 43 -7.94 -3.49 -7.45
N GLU A 44 -6.88 -4.02 -8.03
CA GLU A 44 -5.87 -4.81 -7.32
C GLU A 44 -5.16 -3.98 -6.24
N PHE A 45 -4.87 -2.71 -6.53
CA PHE A 45 -4.29 -1.79 -5.54
C PHE A 45 -5.21 -1.60 -4.33
N ARG A 46 -6.51 -1.36 -4.55
CA ARG A 46 -7.51 -1.19 -3.48
C ARG A 46 -7.69 -2.48 -2.68
N GLN A 47 -7.73 -3.63 -3.36
CA GLN A 47 -7.84 -4.94 -2.73
C GLN A 47 -6.65 -5.20 -1.81
N ALA A 48 -5.43 -5.01 -2.30
CA ALA A 48 -4.22 -5.17 -1.49
C ALA A 48 -4.17 -4.20 -0.30
N ALA A 49 -4.58 -2.94 -0.50
CA ALA A 49 -4.65 -1.96 0.58
C ALA A 49 -5.67 -2.35 1.66
N TYR A 50 -6.83 -2.88 1.26
CA TYR A 50 -7.85 -3.39 2.18
C TYR A 50 -7.35 -4.61 2.95
N GLU A 51 -6.73 -5.58 2.28
CA GLU A 51 -6.16 -6.78 2.92
C GLU A 51 -5.08 -6.43 3.94
N LEU A 52 -4.21 -5.47 3.63
CA LEU A 52 -3.20 -4.97 4.56
C LEU A 52 -3.83 -4.30 5.79
N ALA A 53 -4.86 -3.47 5.60
CA ALA A 53 -5.58 -2.83 6.70
C ALA A 53 -6.25 -3.87 7.60
N MET A 54 -6.92 -4.87 7.02
CA MET A 54 -7.53 -5.98 7.75
C MET A 54 -6.49 -6.83 8.49
N ALA A 55 -5.33 -7.08 7.88
CA ALA A 55 -4.24 -7.82 8.52
C ALA A 55 -3.67 -7.07 9.73
N GLU A 56 -3.56 -5.74 9.66
CA GLU A 56 -3.15 -4.89 10.77
C GLU A 56 -4.17 -4.97 11.94
N GLU A 57 -5.47 -4.92 11.66
CA GLU A 57 -6.52 -5.06 12.67
C GLU A 57 -6.48 -6.43 13.37
N VAL A 58 -6.28 -7.52 12.61
CA VAL A 58 -6.13 -8.88 13.17
C VAL A 58 -4.90 -8.98 14.06
N GLN A 59 -3.78 -8.38 13.66
CA GLN A 59 -2.55 -8.38 14.45
C GLN A 59 -2.72 -7.60 15.76
N LEU A 60 -3.40 -6.46 15.75
CA LEU A 60 -3.71 -5.68 16.95
C LEU A 60 -4.62 -6.46 17.92
N HIS A 61 -5.63 -7.16 17.42
CA HIS A 61 -6.51 -7.99 18.24
C HIS A 61 -5.77 -9.17 18.90
N ARG A 62 -4.84 -9.83 18.18
CA ARG A 62 -3.99 -10.90 18.75
C ARG A 62 -3.06 -10.37 19.85
N ILE A 63 -2.49 -9.18 19.68
CA ILE A 63 -1.59 -8.56 20.67
C ILE A 63 -2.39 -8.07 21.90
N GLY A 64 -3.63 -7.62 21.71
CA GLY A 64 -4.54 -7.25 22.81
C GLY A 64 -4.93 -8.43 23.71
N MET A 65 -5.09 -9.63 23.16
CA MET A 65 -5.44 -10.84 23.94
C MET A 65 -4.25 -11.43 24.71
N THR A 66 -3.02 -11.22 24.25
CA THR A 66 -1.80 -11.71 24.93
C THR A 66 -1.38 -10.86 26.13
N ARG A 67 -1.95 -9.65 26.32
CA ARG A 67 -1.66 -8.75 27.45
C ARG A 67 -2.61 -8.89 28.65
N LYS A 68 -3.60 -9.80 28.61
CA LYS A 68 -4.54 -10.08 29.72
C LYS A 68 -4.35 -11.46 30.36
N ALA A 69 -3.16 -12.02 30.29
CA ALA A 69 -2.77 -13.20 31.07
C ALA A 69 -1.37 -12.94 31.64
N GLY A 70 -1.32 -12.14 32.70
CA GLY A 70 -0.13 -11.83 33.48
C GLY A 70 -0.56 -11.22 34.80
#